data_AF-A0A2J4YJE8-F1
#
_entry.id   AF-A0A2J4YJE8-F1
#
_cell.length_a   1.000
_cell.length_b   1.000
_cell.length_c   1.000
_cell.angle_alpha   90.00
_cell.angle_beta   90.00
_cell.angle_gamma   90.00
#
_symmetry.space_group_name_H-M   'P 1'
#
loop_
_entity.id
_entity.type
_entity.pdbx_description
1 polymer ?
#
loop_
_entity_poly.entity_id
_entity_poly.type
_entity_poly.pdbx_seq_one_letter_code
_entity_poly.pdbx_strand_id
1 'polypeptide(L)'
;MERLTVTLGERSYPITIAAGLFNDPASFLPLKSGDQVMLVTNETLAPLYLDTVRSVLEQAGVKVDSVILPDGEQFKSLAVMDTVFTALLQKPHGRDTTLVALGGGVIGDLTGFAAASYQRGVRFIQVPTT
;
A
#
# COMPACT_ATOMS: atom_id res chain seq x y z
N MET A 1 2.35 -6.24 -21.48
CA MET A 1 1.68 -6.46 -20.19
C MET A 1 1.82 -7.92 -19.87
N GLU A 2 2.52 -8.24 -18.79
CA GLU A 2 2.65 -9.59 -18.27
C GLU A 2 1.83 -9.72 -16.99
N ARG A 3 1.21 -10.88 -16.79
CA ARG A 3 0.44 -11.18 -15.59
C ARG A 3 0.76 -12.58 -15.11
N LEU A 4 1.21 -12.69 -13.87
CA LEU A 4 1.49 -13.95 -13.20
C LEU A 4 0.48 -14.13 -12.08
N THR A 5 -0.01 -15.35 -11.87
CA THR A 5 -0.86 -15.67 -10.72
C THR A 5 -0.07 -16.55 -9.76
N VAL A 6 0.20 -16.02 -8.57
CA VAL A 6 0.84 -16.79 -7.49
C VAL A 6 -0.24 -17.64 -6.85
N THR A 7 -0.12 -18.96 -6.97
CA THR A 7 -1.15 -19.90 -6.52
C THR A 7 -0.88 -20.35 -5.09
N LEU A 8 -1.66 -19.84 -4.14
CA LEU A 8 -1.53 -20.11 -2.69
C LEU A 8 -2.88 -20.50 -2.06
N GLY A 9 -3.75 -21.15 -2.85
CA GLY A 9 -5.12 -21.50 -2.45
C GLY A 9 -6.00 -20.25 -2.38
N GLU A 10 -6.73 -20.07 -1.28
CA GLU A 10 -7.60 -18.91 -1.05
C GLU A 10 -6.84 -17.56 -1.04
N ARG A 11 -5.52 -17.59 -0.85
CA ARG A 11 -4.65 -16.41 -0.80
C ARG A 11 -3.95 -16.13 -2.14
N SER A 12 -4.41 -16.74 -3.23
CA SER A 12 -3.81 -16.53 -4.55
C SER A 12 -3.98 -15.08 -4.99
N TYR A 13 -2.96 -14.50 -5.62
CA TYR A 13 -2.98 -13.11 -6.05
C TYR A 13 -2.25 -12.91 -7.39
N PRO A 14 -2.64 -11.88 -8.17
CA PRO A 14 -1.96 -11.54 -9.40
C PRO A 14 -0.73 -10.65 -9.13
N ILE A 15 0.29 -10.83 -9.95
CA ILE A 15 1.38 -9.87 -10.16
C ILE A 15 1.22 -9.34 -11.58
N THR A 16 1.05 -8.04 -11.73
CA THR A 16 0.88 -7.38 -13.03
C THR A 16 2.10 -6.52 -13.33
N ILE A 17 2.71 -6.71 -14.50
CA ILE A 17 3.92 -6.02 -14.92
C ILE A 17 3.69 -5.38 -16.28
N ALA A 18 3.69 -4.04 -16.33
CA ALA A 18 3.61 -3.26 -17.56
C ALA A 18 4.11 -1.84 -17.31
N ALA A 19 4.43 -1.13 -18.39
CA ALA A 19 4.69 0.30 -18.31
C ALA A 19 3.39 1.07 -18.05
N GLY A 20 3.45 2.11 -17.21
CA GLY A 20 2.33 3.03 -16.96
C GLY A 20 1.23 2.52 -16.02
N LEU A 21 1.44 1.41 -15.30
CA LEU A 21 0.41 0.83 -14.41
C LEU A 21 -0.08 1.77 -13.32
N PHE A 22 0.74 2.72 -12.84
CA PHE A 22 0.31 3.69 -11.84
C PHE A 22 -0.83 4.58 -12.32
N ASN A 23 -0.98 4.75 -13.63
CA ASN A 23 -2.02 5.58 -14.24
C ASN A 23 -3.33 4.80 -14.48
N ASP A 24 -3.35 3.49 -14.20
CA ASP A 24 -4.50 2.63 -14.41
C ASP A 24 -5.10 2.21 -13.06
N PRO A 25 -6.32 2.65 -12.71
CA PRO A 25 -6.95 2.23 -11.46
C PRO A 25 -7.20 0.71 -11.39
N ALA A 26 -7.29 0.02 -12.52
CA ALA A 26 -7.41 -1.44 -12.55
C ALA A 26 -6.16 -2.16 -12.03
N SER A 27 -5.01 -1.47 -11.98
CA SER A 27 -3.78 -1.98 -11.37
C SER A 27 -3.90 -2.21 -9.87
N PHE A 28 -4.87 -1.57 -9.21
CA PHE A 28 -5.07 -1.64 -7.77
C PHE A 28 -6.29 -2.49 -7.37
N LEU A 29 -6.80 -3.33 -8.27
CA LEU A 29 -7.80 -4.33 -7.91
C LEU A 29 -7.30 -5.21 -6.75
N PRO A 30 -8.16 -5.56 -5.78
CA PRO A 30 -9.62 -5.49 -5.80
C PRO A 30 -10.22 -4.23 -5.14
N LEU A 31 -9.49 -3.10 -5.08
CA LEU A 31 -10.06 -1.84 -4.58
C LEU A 31 -11.27 -1.40 -5.41
N LYS A 32 -12.28 -0.86 -4.72
CA LYS A 32 -13.51 -0.34 -5.33
C LYS A 32 -13.89 1.01 -4.73
N SER A 33 -14.76 1.74 -5.42
CA SER A 33 -15.31 3.01 -4.91
C SER A 33 -15.89 2.84 -3.50
N GLY A 34 -15.56 3.76 -2.60
CA GLY A 34 -15.95 3.74 -1.20
C GLY A 34 -14.96 3.05 -0.26
N ASP A 35 -14.02 2.23 -0.78
CA ASP A 35 -12.97 1.62 0.03
C ASP A 35 -12.05 2.69 0.65
N GLN A 36 -11.45 2.37 1.80
CA GLN A 36 -10.42 3.18 2.45
C GLN A 36 -9.04 2.56 2.25
N VAL A 37 -8.06 3.40 1.92
CA VAL A 37 -6.68 3.00 1.70
C VAL A 37 -5.74 3.85 2.54
N MET A 38 -4.74 3.20 3.13
CA MET A 38 -3.54 3.84 3.67
C MET A 38 -2.35 3.54 2.74
N LEU A 39 -1.89 4.56 2.02
CA LEU A 39 -0.64 4.52 1.25
C LEU A 39 0.54 4.73 2.20
N VAL A 40 1.45 3.76 2.25
CA VAL A 40 2.69 3.85 3.02
C VAL A 40 3.85 3.98 2.02
N THR A 41 4.64 5.03 2.15
CA THR A 41 5.81 5.28 1.31
C THR A 41 6.92 5.95 2.11
N ASN A 42 8.07 6.24 1.50
CA ASN A 42 9.17 6.95 2.13
C ASN A 42 9.33 8.38 1.58
N GLU A 43 10.14 9.19 2.26
CA GLU A 43 10.45 10.58 1.88
C GLU A 43 11.06 10.69 0.46
N THR A 44 11.78 9.66 0.00
CA THR A 44 12.41 9.62 -1.33
C THR A 44 11.39 9.41 -2.46
N LEU A 45 10.42 8.52 -2.28
CA LEU A 45 9.45 8.17 -3.31
C LEU A 45 8.15 8.96 -3.24
N ALA A 46 7.82 9.53 -2.08
CA ALA A 46 6.67 10.41 -1.93
C ALA A 46 6.60 11.49 -3.04
N PRO A 47 7.64 12.31 -3.27
CA PRO A 47 7.58 13.36 -4.30
C PRO A 47 7.55 12.81 -5.75
N LEU A 48 7.84 11.52 -5.96
CA LEU A 48 7.90 10.92 -7.30
C LEU A 48 6.58 10.27 -7.71
N TYR A 49 5.93 9.57 -6.78
CA TYR A 49 4.83 8.66 -7.13
C TYR A 49 3.58 8.80 -6.26
N LEU A 50 3.66 9.41 -5.07
CA LEU A 50 2.54 9.43 -4.13
C LEU A 50 1.32 10.14 -4.72
N ASP A 51 1.50 11.35 -5.24
CA ASP A 51 0.39 12.15 -5.79
C ASP A 51 -0.24 11.49 -7.02
N THR A 52 0.57 10.85 -7.86
CA THR A 52 0.10 10.10 -9.03
C THR A 52 -0.80 8.93 -8.62
N VAL A 53 -0.33 8.08 -7.70
CA VAL A 53 -1.08 6.91 -7.22
C VAL A 53 -2.33 7.35 -6.46
N ARG A 54 -2.22 8.37 -5.60
CA ARG A 54 -3.34 8.96 -4.87
C ARG A 54 -4.43 9.44 -5.82
N SER A 55 -4.06 10.23 -6.82
CA SER A 55 -5.00 10.80 -7.79
C SER A 55 -5.78 9.72 -8.54
N VAL A 56 -5.09 8.65 -8.96
CA VAL A 56 -5.71 7.54 -9.71
C VAL A 56 -6.70 6.75 -8.84
N LEU A 57 -6.35 6.51 -7.57
CA LEU A 57 -7.24 5.86 -6.62
C LEU A 57 -8.45 6.73 -6.26
N GLU A 58 -8.25 8.03 -6.02
CA GLU A 58 -9.33 8.97 -5.72
C GLU A 58 -10.29 9.13 -6.92
N GLN A 59 -9.77 9.13 -8.16
CA GLN A 59 -10.60 9.09 -9.38
C GLN A 59 -11.45 7.82 -9.49
N ALA A 60 -10.96 6.69 -8.96
CA ALA A 60 -11.74 5.45 -8.82
C ALA A 60 -12.73 5.49 -7.65
N GLY A 61 -12.83 6.62 -6.94
CA GLY A 61 -13.73 6.83 -5.80
C GLY A 61 -13.24 6.20 -4.49
N VAL A 62 -11.96 5.86 -4.39
CA VAL A 62 -11.33 5.33 -3.17
C VAL A 62 -10.97 6.51 -2.25
N LYS A 63 -11.15 6.33 -0.94
CA LYS A 63 -10.71 7.31 0.07
C LYS A 63 -9.26 7.03 0.43
N VAL A 64 -8.36 7.96 0.09
CA VAL A 64 -6.92 7.74 0.20
C VAL A 64 -6.31 8.61 1.28
N ASP A 65 -5.71 7.93 2.25
CA ASP A 65 -4.82 8.51 3.24
C ASP A 65 -3.40 8.02 3.00
N SER A 66 -2.43 8.77 3.49
CA SER A 66 -1.02 8.44 3.34
C SER A 66 -0.21 8.68 4.61
N VAL A 67 0.84 7.90 4.79
CA VAL A 67 1.90 8.11 5.78
C VAL A 67 3.25 8.00 5.07
N ILE A 68 4.12 8.96 5.35
CA ILE A 68 5.46 9.07 4.78
C ILE A 68 6.46 8.72 5.88
N LEU A 69 7.30 7.72 5.61
CA LEU A 69 8.31 7.21 6.53
C LEU A 69 9.71 7.73 6.13
N PRO A 70 10.66 7.84 7.07
CA PRO A 70 12.05 8.11 6.73
C PRO A 70 12.65 6.97 5.90
N ASP A 71 13.55 7.31 4.97
CA ASP A 71 14.15 6.33 4.06
C ASP A 71 15.41 5.64 4.62
N GLY A 72 15.52 4.32 4.44
CA GLY A 72 16.68 3.51 4.86
C GLY A 72 16.34 2.30 5.74
N GLU A 73 17.17 1.26 5.67
CA GLU A 73 16.99 -0.02 6.39
C GLU A 73 16.96 0.18 7.93
N GLN A 74 17.72 1.15 8.47
CA GLN A 74 17.70 1.44 9.91
C GLN A 74 16.30 1.83 10.44
N PHE A 75 15.40 2.28 9.56
CA PHE A 75 14.03 2.63 9.91
C PHE A 75 13.06 1.46 9.83
N LYS A 76 13.52 0.28 9.40
CA LYS A 76 12.74 -0.97 9.44
C LYS A 76 12.63 -1.51 10.87
N SER A 77 11.90 -0.79 11.71
CA SER A 77 11.79 -1.05 13.15
C SER A 77 10.35 -1.00 13.64
N LEU A 78 10.09 -1.62 14.80
CA LEU A 78 8.78 -1.56 15.45
C LEU A 78 8.37 -0.13 15.80
N ALA A 79 9.32 0.73 16.15
CA ALA A 79 9.06 2.13 16.49
C ALA A 79 8.54 2.91 15.26
N VAL A 80 9.12 2.68 14.09
CA VAL A 80 8.65 3.32 12.85
C VAL A 80 7.33 2.70 12.40
N MET A 81 7.14 1.39 12.58
CA MET A 81 5.85 0.76 12.30
C MET A 81 4.70 1.34 13.15
N ASP A 82 4.96 1.74 14.39
CA ASP A 82 3.97 2.40 15.25
C ASP A 82 3.41 3.70 14.65
N THR A 83 4.21 4.40 13.83
CA THR A 83 3.74 5.59 13.11
C THR A 83 2.64 5.25 12.09
N VAL A 84 2.70 4.05 11.48
CA VAL A 84 1.67 3.54 10.56
C VAL A 84 0.39 3.24 11.34
N PHE A 85 0.49 2.59 12.51
CA PHE A 85 -0.68 2.34 13.35
C PHE A 85 -1.31 3.62 13.88
N THR A 86 -0.49 4.57 14.31
CA THR A 86 -0.95 5.88 14.76
C THR A 86 -1.72 6.59 13.65
N ALA A 87 -1.19 6.62 12.42
CA ALA A 87 -1.87 7.20 11.27
C ALA A 87 -3.21 6.50 10.96
N LEU A 88 -3.23 5.16 11.00
CA LEU A 88 -4.46 4.38 10.78
C LEU A 88 -5.55 4.68 11.83
N LEU A 89 -5.17 4.81 13.10
CA LEU A 89 -6.09 5.09 14.20
C LEU A 89 -6.61 6.53 14.20
N GLN A 90 -5.76 7.49 13.79
CA GLN A 90 -6.17 8.89 13.66
C GLN A 90 -7.15 9.11 12.51
N LYS A 91 -7.11 8.25 11.48
CA LYS A 91 -7.91 8.38 10.25
C LYS A 91 -9.00 7.31 10.13
N PRO A 92 -9.87 7.24 11.13
CA PRO A 92 -10.65 6.05 11.56
C PRO A 92 -10.70 4.86 10.57
N HIS A 93 -9.58 4.17 10.36
CA HIS A 93 -9.53 3.02 9.45
C HIS A 93 -10.14 1.78 10.15
N GLY A 94 -11.10 1.14 9.48
CA GLY A 94 -11.68 -0.13 9.92
C GLY A 94 -10.87 -1.36 9.50
N ARG A 95 -11.40 -2.57 9.76
CA ARG A 95 -10.81 -3.84 9.29
C ARG A 95 -10.87 -4.01 7.77
N ASP A 96 -11.79 -3.30 7.12
CA ASP A 96 -11.97 -3.33 5.66
C ASP A 96 -10.97 -2.39 4.94
N THR A 97 -10.10 -1.71 5.69
CA THR A 97 -9.04 -0.88 5.11
C THR A 97 -8.06 -1.72 4.30
N THR A 98 -7.35 -1.07 3.37
CA THR A 98 -6.25 -1.67 2.63
C THR A 98 -4.98 -0.86 2.85
N LEU A 99 -3.91 -1.52 3.26
CA LEU A 99 -2.58 -0.92 3.25
C LEU A 99 -1.96 -1.14 1.87
N VAL A 100 -1.42 -0.08 1.29
CA VAL A 100 -0.73 -0.12 0.00
C VAL A 100 0.72 0.30 0.23
N ALA A 101 1.66 -0.62 0.04
CA ALA A 101 3.10 -0.35 0.15
C ALA A 101 3.63 0.20 -1.18
N LEU A 102 3.91 1.51 -1.22
CA LEU A 102 4.54 2.16 -2.37
C LEU A 102 6.04 2.37 -2.08
N GLY A 103 6.86 1.42 -2.52
CA GLY A 103 8.32 1.53 -2.42
C GLY A 103 9.06 0.22 -2.54
N GLY A 104 10.34 0.22 -2.16
CA GLY A 104 11.18 -0.97 -2.19
C GLY A 104 10.91 -1.96 -1.04
N GLY A 105 11.80 -2.95 -0.89
CA GLY A 105 11.65 -4.02 0.11
C GLY A 105 11.49 -3.54 1.56
N VAL A 106 12.13 -2.42 1.94
CA VAL A 106 12.01 -1.82 3.28
C VAL A 106 10.56 -1.46 3.59
N ILE A 107 9.93 -0.71 2.69
CA ILE A 107 8.53 -0.28 2.81
C ILE A 107 7.59 -1.48 2.67
N GLY A 108 7.89 -2.40 1.75
CA GLY A 108 7.12 -3.62 1.54
C GLY A 108 7.02 -4.47 2.81
N ASP A 109 8.13 -4.75 3.46
CA ASP A 109 8.19 -5.58 4.66
C ASP A 109 7.53 -4.91 5.87
N LEU A 110 7.87 -3.64 6.14
CA LEU A 110 7.31 -2.90 7.27
C LEU A 110 5.79 -2.77 7.12
N THR A 111 5.32 -2.38 5.94
CA THR A 111 3.89 -2.21 5.68
C THR A 111 3.15 -3.56 5.66
N GLY A 112 3.78 -4.60 5.11
CA GLY A 112 3.20 -5.95 5.11
C GLY A 112 3.01 -6.48 6.53
N PHE A 113 4.01 -6.28 7.40
CA PHE A 113 3.88 -6.67 8.81
C PHE A 113 2.89 -5.80 9.59
N ALA A 114 2.83 -4.49 9.28
CA ALA A 114 1.79 -3.60 9.81
C ALA A 114 0.39 -4.08 9.40
N ALA A 115 0.19 -4.45 8.13
CA ALA A 115 -1.09 -4.95 7.63
C ALA A 115 -1.49 -6.29 8.27
N ALA A 116 -0.53 -7.18 8.51
CA ALA A 116 -0.77 -8.44 9.23
C ALA A 116 -1.17 -8.21 10.71
N SER A 117 -0.68 -7.14 11.32
CA SER A 117 -0.85 -6.86 12.75
C SER A 117 -2.05 -5.97 13.06
N TYR A 118 -2.34 -4.99 12.20
CA TYR A 118 -3.40 -4.01 12.41
C TYR A 118 -4.76 -4.71 12.48
N GLN A 119 -5.46 -4.55 13.61
CA GLN A 119 -6.72 -5.26 13.91
C GLN A 119 -6.67 -6.78 13.67
N ARG A 120 -5.50 -7.41 13.82
CA ARG A 120 -5.20 -8.84 13.55
C ARG A 120 -5.25 -9.26 12.09
N GLY A 121 -5.11 -8.31 11.17
CA GLY A 121 -5.01 -8.57 9.74
C GLY A 121 -5.99 -7.70 8.95
N VAL A 122 -5.46 -6.97 7.98
CA VAL A 122 -6.21 -6.21 6.98
C VAL A 122 -5.64 -6.46 5.59
N ARG A 123 -6.36 -6.02 4.54
CA ARG A 123 -5.95 -6.24 3.15
C ARG A 123 -4.66 -5.50 2.85
N PHE A 124 -3.80 -6.09 2.01
CA PHE A 124 -2.49 -5.57 1.67
C PHE A 124 -2.24 -5.64 0.15
N ILE A 125 -1.70 -4.56 -0.42
CA ILE A 125 -1.27 -4.49 -1.83
C ILE A 125 0.18 -4.00 -1.85
N GLN A 126 1.03 -4.68 -2.63
CA GLN A 126 2.40 -4.24 -2.89
C GLN A 126 2.50 -3.50 -4.22
N VAL A 127 3.20 -2.37 -4.19
CA VAL A 127 3.60 -1.58 -5.36
C VAL A 127 5.13 -1.44 -5.30
N PRO A 128 5.87 -2.53 -5.60
CA PRO A 128 7.31 -2.57 -5.45
C PRO A 128 7.99 -1.69 -6.52
N THR A 129 8.97 -0.90 -6.09
CA THR A 129 9.72 0.02 -6.99
C THR A 129 11.19 -0.37 -7.18
N THR A 130 11.64 -1.48 -6.59
CA THR A 130 12.99 -2.05 -6.69
C THR A 130 12.94 -3.56 -6.57
#